data_AF-A0A256WFT2-F1
#
_entry.id   AF-A0A256WFT2-F1
#
_cell.length_a   1.000
_cell.length_b   1.000
_cell.length_c   1.000
_cell.angle_alpha   90.00
_cell.angle_beta   90.00
_cell.angle_gamma   90.00
#
_symmetry.space_group_name_H-M   'P 1'
#
loop_
_entity.id
_entity.type
_entity.pdbx_description
1 polymer ?
#
loop_
_entity_poly.entity_id
_entity_poly.type
_entity_poly.pdbx_seq_one_letter_code
_entity_poly.pdbx_strand_id
1 'polypeptide(L)'
;AQADLLRTDMQKAMIPLRADLNIKKAELKQLMVQTKPDEKAIMSQVETIGGLKTEIQKLKVAHKLQMRSILNEDQKAQFDMQQLRNGKKNKRMGKGQNRNNQSGMRGMRGMQNNPF
;
A
#
# COMPACT_ATOMS: atom_id res chain seq x y z
N ALA A 1 4.33 -4.97 -27.03
CA ALA A 1 5.58 -4.16 -27.17
C ALA A 1 6.62 -4.61 -26.13
N GLN A 2 7.90 -4.23 -26.26
CA GLN A 2 8.96 -4.60 -25.29
C GLN A 2 8.65 -4.17 -23.85
N ALA A 3 7.97 -3.03 -23.68
CA ALA A 3 7.43 -2.55 -22.41
C ALA A 3 6.43 -3.52 -21.74
N ASP A 4 5.58 -4.19 -22.52
CA ASP A 4 4.57 -5.10 -21.99
C ASP A 4 5.21 -6.38 -21.45
N LEU A 5 6.25 -6.88 -22.13
CA LEU A 5 7.03 -8.03 -21.69
C LEU A 5 7.70 -7.75 -20.34
N LEU A 6 8.40 -6.62 -20.20
CA LEU A 6 9.02 -6.20 -18.94
C LEU A 6 8.00 -6.12 -17.79
N ARG A 7 6.79 -5.62 -18.08
CA ARG A 7 5.70 -5.56 -17.10
C ARG A 7 5.22 -6.95 -16.70
N THR A 8 5.00 -7.84 -17.65
CA THR A 8 4.56 -9.21 -17.39
C THR A 8 5.62 -9.99 -16.61
N ASP A 9 6.90 -9.83 -16.93
CA ASP A 9 8.00 -10.50 -16.24
C ASP A 9 8.13 -10.03 -14.79
N MET A 10 8.04 -8.70 -14.56
CA MET A 10 7.99 -8.17 -13.20
C MET A 10 6.78 -8.72 -12.43
N GLN A 11 5.61 -8.80 -13.07
CA GLN A 11 4.42 -9.36 -12.42
C GLN A 11 4.61 -10.83 -12.03
N LYS A 12 5.17 -11.65 -12.94
CA LYS A 12 5.47 -13.05 -12.66
C LYS A 12 6.45 -13.20 -11.49
N ALA A 13 7.54 -12.43 -11.49
CA ALA A 13 8.52 -12.44 -10.40
C ALA A 13 7.95 -11.92 -9.07
N MET A 14 6.95 -11.04 -9.11
CA MET A 14 6.31 -10.46 -7.92
C MET A 14 5.34 -11.41 -7.22
N ILE A 15 4.70 -12.32 -7.96
CA ILE A 15 3.70 -13.26 -7.42
C ILE A 15 4.26 -14.10 -6.26
N PRO A 16 5.36 -14.85 -6.42
CA PRO A 16 5.89 -15.69 -5.34
C PRO A 16 6.32 -14.85 -4.13
N LEU A 17 7.02 -13.73 -4.34
CA LEU A 17 7.43 -12.85 -3.25
C LEU A 17 6.26 -12.31 -2.41
N ARG A 18 5.11 -12.03 -3.05
CA ARG A 18 3.90 -11.61 -2.34
C ARG A 18 3.24 -12.77 -1.60
N ALA A 19 3.23 -13.96 -2.20
CA ALA A 19 2.72 -15.16 -1.55
C ALA A 19 3.52 -15.44 -0.27
N ASP A 20 4.85 -15.47 -0.38
CA ASP A 20 5.76 -15.68 0.74
C ASP A 20 5.58 -14.61 1.82
N LEU A 21 5.50 -13.33 1.42
CA LEU A 21 5.26 -12.24 2.36
C LEU A 21 3.95 -12.42 3.14
N ASN A 22 2.89 -12.91 2.49
CA ASN A 22 1.61 -13.14 3.14
C ASN A 22 1.66 -14.34 4.09
N ILE A 23 2.32 -15.43 3.68
CA ILE A 23 2.57 -16.60 4.52
C ILE A 23 3.35 -16.19 5.77
N LYS A 24 4.47 -15.48 5.60
CA LYS A 24 5.30 -15.03 6.72
C LYS A 24 4.59 -14.07 7.67
N LYS A 25 3.69 -13.22 7.17
CA LYS A 25 2.81 -12.41 8.03
C LYS A 25 1.79 -13.24 8.81
N ALA A 26 1.26 -14.32 8.22
CA ALA A 26 0.32 -15.21 8.91
C ALA A 26 1.04 -15.99 10.03
N GLU A 27 2.22 -16.54 9.73
CA GLU A 27 3.09 -17.18 10.73
C GLU A 27 3.44 -16.22 11.88
N LEU A 28 3.77 -14.95 11.60
CA LEU A 28 4.02 -13.96 12.65
C LEU A 28 2.78 -13.76 13.53
N LYS A 29 1.58 -13.67 12.95
CA LYS A 29 0.34 -13.56 13.73
C LYS A 29 0.13 -14.79 14.63
N GLN A 30 0.47 -15.99 14.14
CA GLN A 30 0.38 -17.21 14.94
C GLN A 30 1.36 -17.18 16.12
N LEU A 31 2.61 -16.77 15.91
CA LEU A 31 3.61 -16.63 16.99
C LEU A 31 3.14 -15.64 18.07
N MET A 32 2.47 -14.55 17.67
CA MET A 32 1.98 -13.51 18.59
C MET A 32 0.82 -13.95 19.48
N VAL A 33 0.06 -14.99 19.12
CA VAL A 33 -1.12 -15.47 19.89
C VAL A 33 -0.86 -16.74 20.69
N GLN A 34 0.37 -17.24 20.70
CA GLN A 34 0.76 -18.39 21.51
C GLN A 34 0.64 -18.08 23.00
N THR A 35 0.26 -19.07 23.81
CA THR A 35 0.13 -18.93 25.27
C THR A 35 1.45 -18.51 25.93
N LYS A 36 2.58 -18.89 25.34
CA LYS A 36 3.93 -18.47 25.74
C LYS A 36 4.69 -18.01 24.49
N PRO A 37 4.65 -16.72 24.15
CA PRO A 37 5.33 -16.19 22.97
C PRO A 37 6.85 -16.38 23.06
N ASP A 38 7.47 -16.90 22.00
CA ASP A 38 8.92 -16.90 21.82
C ASP A 38 9.35 -15.60 21.14
N GLU A 39 9.91 -14.67 21.93
CA GLU A 39 10.37 -13.37 21.44
C GLU A 39 11.43 -13.50 20.34
N LYS A 40 12.34 -14.47 20.45
CA LYS A 40 13.40 -14.66 19.45
C LYS A 40 12.82 -15.12 18.13
N ALA A 41 11.86 -16.04 18.15
CA ALA A 41 11.15 -16.48 16.96
C ALA A 41 10.36 -15.33 16.31
N ILE A 42 9.71 -14.50 17.11
CA ILE A 42 8.98 -13.32 16.64
C ILE A 42 9.92 -12.32 15.94
N MET A 43 11.05 -11.98 16.56
CA MET A 43 12.01 -11.03 15.98
C MET A 43 12.62 -11.57 14.68
N SER A 44 13.00 -12.85 14.64
CA SER A 44 13.49 -13.48 13.42
C SER A 44 12.45 -13.45 12.28
N GLN A 45 11.17 -13.64 12.61
CA GLN A 45 10.10 -13.57 11.64
C GLN A 45 9.88 -12.14 11.11
N VAL A 46 10.04 -11.12 11.96
CA VAL A 46 9.99 -9.71 11.56
C VAL A 46 11.12 -9.38 10.57
N GLU A 47 12.34 -9.85 10.81
CA GLU A 47 13.48 -9.68 9.91
C GLU A 47 13.22 -10.34 8.55
N THR A 48 12.69 -11.57 8.56
CA THR A 48 12.31 -12.30 7.33
C THR A 48 11.30 -11.52 6.50
N ILE A 49 10.27 -10.97 7.13
CA ILE A 49 9.28 -10.09 6.47
C ILE A 49 9.94 -8.82 5.93
N GLY A 50 10.91 -8.26 6.65
CA GLY A 50 11.71 -7.11 6.22
C GLY A 50 12.53 -7.41 4.96
N GLY A 51 13.18 -8.58 4.91
CA GLY A 51 13.91 -9.08 3.75
C GLY A 51 13.02 -9.17 2.51
N LEU A 52 11.87 -9.85 2.62
CA LEU A 52 10.91 -10.00 1.52
C LEU A 52 10.37 -8.64 1.01
N LYS A 53 10.07 -7.70 1.92
CA LYS A 53 9.68 -6.34 1.53
C LYS A 53 10.80 -5.63 0.75
N THR A 54 12.04 -5.83 1.17
CA THR A 54 13.23 -5.25 0.51
C THR A 54 13.41 -5.84 -0.89
N GLU A 55 13.25 -7.14 -1.06
CA GLU A 55 13.32 -7.80 -2.38
C GLU A 55 12.23 -7.30 -3.33
N ILE A 56 10.98 -7.21 -2.85
CA ILE A 56 9.87 -6.61 -3.60
C ILE A 56 10.21 -5.19 -4.04
N GLN A 57 10.84 -4.40 -3.17
CA GLN A 57 11.22 -3.03 -3.49
C GLN A 57 12.36 -2.99 -4.53
N LYS A 58 13.38 -3.85 -4.40
CA LYS A 58 14.46 -4.00 -5.39
C LYS A 58 13.89 -4.36 -6.77
N LEU A 59 12.97 -5.32 -6.84
CA LEU A 59 12.31 -5.73 -8.09
C LEU A 59 11.56 -4.56 -8.74
N LYS A 60 10.82 -3.77 -7.96
CA LYS A 60 10.14 -2.56 -8.48
C LYS A 60 11.13 -1.53 -9.02
N VAL A 61 12.24 -1.29 -8.31
CA VAL A 61 13.27 -0.33 -8.74
C VAL A 61 13.94 -0.83 -10.02
N ALA A 62 14.34 -2.10 -10.09
CA ALA A 62 14.93 -2.72 -11.26
C ALA A 62 14.02 -2.58 -12.49
N HIS A 63 12.74 -2.91 -12.35
CA HIS A 63 11.76 -2.75 -13.43
C HIS A 63 11.65 -1.29 -13.89
N LYS A 64 11.63 -0.31 -12.98
CA LYS A 64 11.59 1.11 -13.38
C LYS A 64 12.84 1.53 -14.16
N LEU A 65 14.02 1.04 -13.76
CA LEU A 65 15.27 1.32 -14.46
C LEU A 65 15.28 0.71 -15.87
N GLN A 66 14.83 -0.55 -16.00
CA GLN A 66 14.68 -1.23 -17.30
C GLN A 66 13.65 -0.55 -18.21
N MET A 67 12.53 -0.10 -17.65
CA MET A 67 11.55 0.68 -18.40
C MET A 67 12.15 2.01 -18.87
N ARG A 68 12.88 2.71 -18.00
CA ARG A 68 13.53 3.99 -18.37
C ARG A 68 14.58 3.81 -19.46
N SER A 69 15.29 2.68 -19.51
CA SER A 69 16.36 2.45 -20.50
C SER A 69 15.85 2.30 -21.93
N ILE A 70 14.61 1.83 -22.12
CA ILE A 70 14.01 1.61 -23.46
C ILE A 70 13.26 2.83 -24.02
N LEU A 71 13.16 3.93 -23.26
CA LEU A 71 12.47 5.15 -23.66
C LEU A 71 13.41 6.14 -24.38
N ASN A 72 12.83 6.93 -25.29
CA ASN A 72 13.51 8.09 -25.86
C ASN A 72 13.57 9.27 -24.87
N GLU A 73 14.27 10.36 -25.21
CA GLU A 73 14.51 11.48 -24.28
C GLU A 73 13.22 12.17 -23.82
N ASP A 74 12.30 12.45 -24.75
CA ASP A 74 11.01 13.07 -24.42
C ASP A 74 10.16 12.18 -23.50
N GLN A 75 10.11 10.87 -23.80
CA GLN A 75 9.40 9.89 -22.99
C GLN A 75 10.05 9.73 -21.60
N LYS A 76 11.38 9.77 -21.50
CA LYS A 76 12.10 9.75 -20.22
C LYS A 76 11.74 10.96 -19.37
N ALA A 77 11.71 12.16 -19.95
CA ALA A 77 11.34 13.38 -19.22
C ALA A 77 9.91 13.29 -18.65
N GLN A 78 8.96 12.79 -19.44
CA GLN A 78 7.58 12.56 -18.98
C GLN A 78 7.52 11.49 -17.89
N PHE A 79 8.23 10.37 -18.07
CA PHE A 79 8.30 9.28 -17.10
C PHE A 79 8.88 9.76 -15.75
N ASP A 80 10.01 10.46 -15.78
CA ASP A 80 10.68 10.99 -14.59
C ASP A 80 9.79 12.01 -13.86
N MET A 81 9.12 12.91 -14.60
CA MET A 81 8.16 13.86 -14.01
C MET A 81 6.97 13.16 -13.35
N GLN A 82 6.45 12.08 -13.95
CA GLN A 82 5.37 11.29 -13.37
C GLN A 82 5.80 10.63 -12.05
N GLN A 83 7.02 10.11 -11.96
CA GLN A 83 7.54 9.53 -10.71
C GLN A 83 7.61 10.57 -9.58
N LEU A 84 8.05 11.79 -9.88
CA LEU A 84 8.14 12.89 -8.90
C LEU A 84 6.75 13.38 -8.42
N ARG A 85 5.75 13.39 -9.31
CA ARG A 85 4.38 13.81 -8.99
C ARG A 85 3.68 12.82 -8.06
N ASN A 86 3.94 11.52 -8.20
CA ASN A 86 3.32 10.49 -7.37
C ASN A 86 3.74 10.59 -5.88
N GLY A 87 4.89 11.20 -5.57
CA GLY A 87 5.29 11.50 -4.18
C GLY A 87 4.54 12.68 -3.54
N LYS A 88 3.92 13.56 -4.34
CA LYS A 88 3.25 14.79 -3.86
C LYS A 88 1.72 14.65 -3.70
N LYS A 89 1.09 13.63 -4.29
CA LYS A 89 -0.37 13.43 -4.21
C LYS A 89 -0.88 13.07 -2.80
N ASN A 90 -0.04 12.52 -1.93
CA ASN A 90 -0.44 12.15 -0.57
C ASN A 90 -0.49 13.33 0.43
N LYS A 91 -0.13 14.56 0.02
CA LYS A 91 -0.18 15.74 0.91
C LYS A 91 -1.49 16.56 0.81
N ARG A 92 -2.45 16.16 -0.03
CA ARG A 92 -3.73 16.89 -0.20
C ARG A 92 -4.96 16.21 0.42
N MET A 93 -4.84 14.99 0.94
CA MET A 93 -5.93 14.28 1.65
C MET A 93 -5.81 14.40 3.17
N GLY A 94 -5.51 15.61 3.64
CA GLY A 94 -5.25 15.89 5.06
C GLY A 94 -5.64 17.31 5.44
N LYS A 95 -6.83 17.76 5.03
CA LYS A 95 -7.47 18.95 5.58
C LYS A 95 -8.98 18.83 5.47
N GLY A 96 -9.58 18.42 6.60
CA GLY A 96 -10.93 18.76 7.05
C GLY A 96 -12.07 18.64 6.05
N GLN A 97 -12.83 17.55 6.15
CA GLN A 97 -14.28 17.62 6.02
C GLN A 97 -14.91 16.63 7.00
N ASN A 98 -14.89 17.05 8.26
CA ASN A 98 -15.85 16.62 9.26
C ASN A 98 -17.25 17.07 8.80
N ARG A 99 -17.88 16.32 7.88
CA ARG A 99 -19.26 16.53 7.40
C ARG A 99 -20.28 15.71 8.21
N ASN A 100 -19.94 15.32 9.44
CA ASN A 100 -20.82 14.56 10.33
C ASN A 100 -21.41 15.40 11.48
N ASN A 101 -21.65 16.70 11.27
CA ASN A 101 -22.31 17.53 12.30
C ASN A 101 -23.54 18.32 11.83
N GLN A 102 -24.24 17.85 10.78
CA GLN A 102 -25.56 18.41 10.39
C GLN A 102 -26.66 17.37 10.16
N SER A 103 -26.50 16.13 10.64
CA SER A 103 -27.59 15.14 10.65
C SER A 103 -28.25 14.95 12.03
N GLY A 104 -27.80 15.68 13.06
CA GLY A 104 -28.39 15.64 14.41
C GLY A 104 -29.50 16.65 14.69
N MET A 105 -29.83 17.55 13.75
CA MET A 105 -30.81 18.63 13.94
C MET A 105 -31.90 18.67 12.86
N ARG A 106 -32.26 17.51 12.30
CA ARG A 106 -33.42 17.38 11.38
C ARG A 106 -34.50 16.42 11.91
N GLY A 107 -34.47 16.13 13.21
CA GLY A 107 -35.47 15.31 13.93
C GLY A 107 -36.26 16.04 15.02
N MET A 108 -35.98 17.33 15.28
CA MET A 108 -36.68 18.13 16.32
C MET A 108 -37.61 19.20 15.73
N ARG A 109 -38.29 18.89 14.62
CA ARG A 109 -39.36 19.75 14.06
C ARG A 109 -40.63 18.94 13.82
N GLY A 110 -41.10 18.26 14.87
CA GLY A 110 -42.30 17.43 14.82
C GLY A 110 -42.96 17.12 16.17
N MET A 111 -42.53 17.75 17.27
CA MET A 111 -43.19 17.62 18.58
C MET A 111 -43.74 18.97 19.05
N GLN A 112 -44.59 19.56 18.20
CA GLN A 112 -45.68 20.39 18.69
C GLN A 112 -46.94 19.56 18.49
N ASN A 113 -47.52 19.07 19.59
CA ASN A 113 -48.96 18.94 19.85
C ASN A 113 -49.16 18.21 21.20
N ASN A 114 -49.30 19.00 22.28
CA ASN A 114 -50.10 18.65 23.47
C ASN A 114 -51.59 18.48 23.05
N PRO A 115 -52.56 17.99 23.86
CA PRO A 115 -52.57 17.78 25.33
C PRO A 115 -53.26 16.48 25.84
N PHE A 116 -53.00 16.11 27.09
CA PHE A 116 -53.94 15.82 28.20
C PHE A 116 -53.17 15.21 29.38
#